data_AF-A0AB34J4Q7-F1
#
_entry.id   AF-A0AB34J4Q7-F1
#
_cell.length_a   1.000
_cell.length_b   1.000
_cell.length_c   1.000
_cell.angle_alpha   90.00
_cell.angle_beta   90.00
_cell.angle_gamma   90.00
#
_symmetry.space_group_name_H-M   'P 1'
#
loop_
_entity.id
_entity.type
_entity.pdbx_description
1 polymer ?
#
loop_
_entity_poly.entity_id
_entity_poly.type
_entity_poly.pdbx_seq_one_letter_code
_entity_poly.pdbx_strand_id
1 'polypeptide(L)'
;MGRKRKDAEAEEQFSQPTQASQMAIPEGEIEKFADELCRFVLLQEHTKKPIAKADLKQKVLPDRQDRTGKIMKQIIARANEKLMHIAGLELLPDAVAADEENDAEGGQPTQSQAQGSKAQPALKYLLVNKLQGAVTHSPNNADLIYLGFVEAVLQMIMRNQDERMSEEDLMGVWLPKLGLSGNQTLPQHSQKAEELVKRMVAEAYLKKGKMESGAFEYTVGPRALLTRCDANQFHETHVFNPGS
;
A
#
# COMPACT_ATOMS: atom_id res chain seq x y z
N MET A 1 65.17 55.17 20.65
CA MET A 1 63.87 55.69 20.16
C MET A 1 63.41 54.74 19.06
N GLY A 2 62.41 53.86 19.16
CA GLY A 2 61.22 53.87 19.99
C GLY A 2 60.04 54.48 19.23
N ARG A 3 59.32 53.69 18.40
CA ARG A 3 57.97 53.94 17.84
C ARG A 3 57.46 52.60 17.24
N LYS A 4 56.67 51.80 18.00
CA LYS A 4 55.19 51.72 18.00
C LYS A 4 54.63 51.24 16.64
N ARG A 5 54.38 49.93 16.49
CA ARG A 5 53.10 49.20 16.71
C ARG A 5 51.92 49.78 15.91
N LYS A 6 51.47 49.04 14.91
CA LYS A 6 50.09 49.07 14.40
C LYS A 6 49.68 47.63 14.11
N ASP A 7 48.90 47.09 15.05
CA ASP A 7 48.35 45.74 15.03
C ASP A 7 47.32 45.64 13.91
N ALA A 8 47.43 44.58 13.10
CA ALA A 8 46.39 44.14 12.17
C ALA A 8 45.79 42.87 12.79
N GLU A 9 44.63 43.01 13.41
CA GLU A 9 43.83 41.90 13.90
C GLU A 9 43.28 41.14 12.68
N ALA A 10 43.84 39.95 12.46
CA ALA A 10 43.24 38.97 11.58
C ALA A 10 42.09 38.31 12.34
N GLU A 11 40.86 38.67 11.98
CA GLU A 11 39.66 37.95 12.40
C GLU A 11 39.70 36.54 11.81
N GLU A 12 40.02 35.55 12.64
CA GLU A 12 39.76 34.16 12.34
C GLU A 12 38.24 33.95 12.28
N GLN A 13 37.72 33.96 11.05
CA GLN A 13 36.38 33.46 10.76
C GLN A 13 36.32 31.97 11.13
N PHE A 14 35.81 31.72 12.33
CA PHE A 14 35.33 30.41 12.77
C PHE A 14 34.26 29.95 11.76
N SER A 15 34.69 29.12 10.81
CA SER A 15 33.80 28.46 9.87
C SER A 15 32.90 27.52 10.66
N GLN A 16 31.68 27.96 10.96
CA GLN A 16 30.63 27.08 11.45
C GLN A 16 30.41 25.97 10.40
N PRO A 17 30.38 24.69 10.81
CA PRO A 17 29.97 23.63 9.91
C PRO A 17 28.51 23.84 9.54
N THR A 18 28.29 24.04 8.24
CA THR A 18 26.99 24.09 7.58
C THR A 18 26.19 22.84 7.97
N GLN A 19 24.99 23.03 8.54
CA GLN A 19 24.04 22.00 8.97
C GLN A 19 23.43 21.15 7.83
N ALA A 20 24.09 21.10 6.66
CA ALA A 20 23.62 20.32 5.51
C ALA A 20 24.04 18.84 5.54
N SER A 21 24.93 18.44 6.47
CA SER A 21 25.51 17.09 6.49
C SER A 21 24.78 16.08 7.40
N GLN A 22 23.65 16.44 8.01
CA GLN A 22 22.93 15.56 8.97
C GLN A 22 21.84 14.67 8.34
N MET A 23 21.62 14.71 7.03
CA MET A 23 20.50 13.96 6.39
C MET A 23 20.90 12.71 5.61
N ALA A 24 22.19 12.44 5.39
CA ALA A 24 22.61 11.21 4.73
C ALA A 24 22.79 10.10 5.77
N ILE A 25 21.98 9.05 5.68
CA ILE A 25 22.14 7.86 6.52
C ILE A 25 23.27 7.01 5.93
N PRO A 26 24.23 6.55 6.75
CA PRO A 26 25.25 5.61 6.30
C PRO A 26 24.61 4.37 5.68
N GLU A 27 25.17 3.85 4.60
CA GLU A 27 24.62 2.69 3.90
C GLU A 27 24.43 1.46 4.82
N GLY A 28 25.37 1.25 5.75
CA GLY A 28 25.26 0.18 6.75
C GLY A 28 24.12 0.36 7.77
N GLU A 29 23.64 1.58 8.01
CA GLU A 29 22.42 1.82 8.79
C GLU A 29 21.17 1.52 7.96
N ILE A 30 21.14 1.93 6.69
CA ILE A 30 20.03 1.61 5.76
C ILE A 30 19.83 0.10 5.66
N GLU A 31 20.93 -0.66 5.57
CA GLU A 31 20.86 -2.11 5.50
C GLU A 31 20.26 -2.74 6.76
N LYS A 32 20.64 -2.25 7.95
CA LYS A 32 20.04 -2.72 9.23
C LYS A 32 18.54 -2.42 9.29
N PHE A 33 18.13 -1.23 8.87
CA PHE A 33 16.71 -0.88 8.84
C PHE A 33 15.93 -1.69 7.79
N ALA A 34 16.56 -1.99 6.65
CA ALA A 34 15.97 -2.86 5.64
C ALA A 34 15.78 -4.29 6.15
N ASP A 35 16.76 -4.84 6.88
CA ASP A 35 16.65 -6.16 7.50
C ASP A 35 15.54 -6.21 8.55
N GLU A 36 15.42 -5.16 9.38
CA GLU A 36 14.33 -5.04 10.35
C GLU A 36 12.97 -4.92 9.66
N LEU A 37 12.89 -4.14 8.57
CA LEU A 37 11.69 -4.01 7.75
C LEU A 37 11.29 -5.38 7.19
N CYS A 38 12.23 -6.13 6.61
CA CYS A 38 11.98 -7.47 6.07
C CYS A 38 11.39 -8.39 7.13
N ARG A 39 12.00 -8.47 8.32
CA ARG A 39 11.49 -9.29 9.43
C ARG A 39 10.08 -8.88 9.82
N PHE A 40 9.83 -7.58 9.94
CA PHE A 40 8.53 -7.05 10.32
C PHE A 40 7.45 -7.44 9.30
N VAL A 41 7.67 -7.19 8.01
CA VAL A 41 6.65 -7.47 6.98
C VAL A 41 6.42 -8.97 6.80
N LEU A 42 7.48 -9.80 6.91
CA LEU A 42 7.35 -11.26 6.88
C LEU A 42 6.51 -11.80 8.05
N LEU A 43 6.65 -11.21 9.26
CA LEU A 43 5.81 -11.56 10.40
C LEU A 43 4.33 -11.20 10.15
N GLN A 44 4.06 -10.16 9.37
CA GLN A 44 2.69 -9.73 9.04
C GLN A 44 2.08 -10.48 7.85
N GLU A 45 2.88 -11.23 7.09
CA GLU A 45 2.46 -11.83 5.82
C GLU A 45 1.27 -12.80 5.98
N HIS A 46 1.18 -13.51 7.11
CA HIS A 46 0.05 -14.41 7.38
C HIS A 46 -1.29 -13.67 7.53
N THR A 47 -1.27 -12.39 7.91
CA THR A 47 -2.49 -11.59 8.08
C THR A 47 -3.06 -11.11 6.75
N LYS A 48 -2.19 -10.96 5.74
CA LYS A 48 -2.51 -10.42 4.41
C LYS A 48 -3.23 -9.06 4.44
N LYS A 49 -3.06 -8.29 5.52
CA LYS A 49 -3.65 -6.96 5.68
C LYS A 49 -2.70 -5.88 5.16
N PRO A 50 -3.22 -4.77 4.63
CA PRO A 50 -2.40 -3.61 4.35
C PRO A 50 -1.73 -3.07 5.62
N ILE A 51 -0.49 -2.61 5.49
CA ILE A 51 0.33 -2.06 6.57
C ILE A 51 0.45 -0.56 6.38
N ALA A 52 0.12 0.25 7.39
CA ALA A 52 0.23 1.71 7.26
C ALA A 52 1.71 2.14 7.23
N LYS A 53 2.02 3.18 6.42
CA LYS A 53 3.37 3.79 6.37
C LYS A 53 3.82 4.24 7.76
N ALA A 54 2.89 4.70 8.60
CA ALA A 54 3.15 5.08 9.98
C ALA A 54 3.67 3.91 10.82
N ASP A 55 3.09 2.72 10.66
CA ASP A 55 3.51 1.51 11.39
C ASP A 55 4.91 1.07 10.92
N LEU A 56 5.17 1.12 9.60
CA LEU A 56 6.50 0.84 9.06
C LEU A 56 7.53 1.82 9.64
N LYS A 57 7.24 3.11 9.61
CA LYS A 57 8.11 4.16 10.14
C LYS A 57 8.34 4.01 11.64
N GLN A 58 7.29 3.75 12.41
CA GLN A 58 7.41 3.51 13.85
C GLN A 58 8.31 2.29 14.14
N LYS A 59 8.23 1.26 13.29
CA LYS A 59 9.01 0.04 13.49
C LYS A 59 10.49 0.22 13.16
N VAL A 60 10.82 0.84 12.04
CA VAL A 60 12.21 0.92 11.55
C VAL A 60 12.90 2.24 11.83
N LEU A 61 12.14 3.28 12.16
CA LEU A 61 12.66 4.63 12.43
C LEU A 61 11.97 5.23 13.69
N PRO A 62 11.97 4.54 14.85
CA PRO A 62 11.25 4.99 16.04
C PRO A 62 11.72 6.36 16.54
N ASP A 63 13.03 6.60 16.52
CA ASP A 63 13.65 7.79 17.09
C ASP A 63 14.07 8.84 16.03
N ARG A 64 13.85 8.54 14.74
CA ARG A 64 14.36 9.37 13.63
C ARG A 64 13.23 10.05 12.88
N GLN A 65 13.34 11.39 12.74
CA GLN A 65 12.43 12.14 11.89
C GLN A 65 12.79 11.98 10.41
N ASP A 66 11.97 11.23 9.69
CA ASP A 66 11.94 11.27 8.22
C ASP A 66 10.78 12.15 7.76
N ARG A 67 11.03 13.45 7.61
CA ARG A 67 10.01 14.43 7.18
C ARG A 67 9.73 14.37 5.68
N THR A 68 10.75 14.02 4.89
CA THR A 68 10.66 14.01 3.41
C THR A 68 10.28 12.64 2.86
N GLY A 69 10.30 11.59 3.69
CA GLY A 69 10.03 10.21 3.25
C GLY A 69 11.18 9.59 2.45
N LYS A 70 12.27 10.33 2.19
CA LYS A 70 13.38 9.88 1.34
C LYS A 70 14.11 8.70 1.98
N ILE A 71 14.30 8.74 3.30
CA ILE A 71 14.93 7.68 4.05
C ILE A 71 14.07 6.42 3.97
N MET A 72 12.77 6.54 4.23
CA MET A 72 11.85 5.41 4.16
C MET A 72 11.79 4.81 2.75
N LYS A 73 11.79 5.64 1.70
CA LYS A 73 11.85 5.18 0.30
C LYS A 73 13.11 4.35 0.04
N GLN A 74 14.28 4.78 0.52
CA GLN A 74 15.53 4.01 0.40
C GLN A 74 15.49 2.69 1.17
N ILE A 75 14.96 2.70 2.40
CA ILE A 75 14.82 1.49 3.20
C ILE A 75 13.88 0.49 2.53
N ILE A 76 12.73 0.95 1.99
CA ILE A 76 11.78 0.10 1.25
C ILE A 76 12.44 -0.48 0.00
N ALA A 77 13.15 0.33 -0.78
CA ALA A 77 13.85 -0.16 -1.98
C ALA A 77 14.84 -1.28 -1.62
N ARG A 78 15.68 -1.06 -0.60
CA ARG A 78 16.65 -2.06 -0.15
C ARG A 78 16.00 -3.31 0.45
N ALA A 79 14.88 -3.15 1.16
CA ALA A 79 14.10 -4.26 1.69
C ALA A 79 13.43 -5.07 0.56
N ASN A 80 12.89 -4.42 -0.47
CA ASN A 80 12.29 -5.09 -1.62
C ASN A 80 13.30 -5.95 -2.39
N GLU A 81 14.53 -5.48 -2.57
CA GLU A 81 15.61 -6.32 -3.12
C GLU A 81 15.78 -7.61 -2.30
N LYS A 82 15.89 -7.48 -0.97
CA LYS A 82 16.07 -8.64 -0.08
C LYS A 82 14.85 -9.56 -0.05
N LEU A 83 13.64 -9.01 0.06
CA LEU A 83 12.39 -9.77 0.06
C LEU A 83 12.21 -10.54 -1.24
N MET A 84 12.56 -9.94 -2.37
CA MET A 84 12.55 -10.62 -3.67
C MET A 84 13.54 -11.77 -3.70
N HIS A 85 14.79 -11.55 -3.26
CA HIS A 85 15.83 -12.57 -3.26
C HIS A 85 15.57 -13.75 -2.31
N ILE A 86 14.97 -13.48 -1.14
CA ILE A 86 14.81 -14.50 -0.07
C ILE A 86 13.46 -15.21 -0.18
N ALA A 87 12.38 -14.46 -0.41
CA ALA A 87 11.01 -14.95 -0.32
C ALA A 87 10.20 -14.76 -1.61
N GLY A 88 10.76 -14.05 -2.60
CA GLY A 88 10.05 -13.66 -3.81
C GLY A 88 8.83 -12.78 -3.52
N LEU A 89 8.93 -11.92 -2.51
CA LEU A 89 7.90 -10.98 -2.11
C LEU A 89 8.31 -9.54 -2.45
N GLU A 90 7.33 -8.67 -2.66
CA GLU A 90 7.55 -7.24 -2.87
C GLU A 90 6.52 -6.42 -2.06
N LEU A 91 7.01 -5.37 -1.40
CA LEU A 91 6.17 -4.40 -0.71
C LEU A 91 5.75 -3.30 -1.69
N LEU A 92 4.47 -3.22 -2.02
CA LEU A 92 3.91 -2.28 -2.97
C LEU A 92 2.97 -1.28 -2.29
N PRO A 93 2.99 0.00 -2.68
CA PRO A 93 2.02 0.96 -2.18
C PRO A 93 0.62 0.61 -2.68
N ASP A 94 -0.39 0.92 -1.86
CA ASP A 94 -1.77 0.96 -2.29
C ASP A 94 -1.92 2.03 -3.39
N ALA A 95 -2.19 1.61 -4.63
CA ALA A 95 -2.21 2.47 -5.81
C ALA A 95 -3.13 3.69 -5.63
N VAL A 96 -4.22 3.55 -4.86
CA VAL A 96 -5.19 4.62 -4.65
C VAL A 96 -4.71 5.69 -3.66
N ALA A 97 -3.73 5.36 -2.81
CA ALA A 97 -3.08 6.31 -1.92
C ALA A 97 -1.79 6.91 -2.53
N ALA A 98 -1.27 6.31 -3.61
CA ALA A 98 -0.08 6.82 -4.32
C ALA A 98 -0.40 8.02 -5.21
N ASP A 99 -1.59 8.06 -5.83
CA ASP A 99 -2.03 9.19 -6.66
C ASP A 99 -2.13 10.49 -5.86
N GLU A 100 -2.52 10.42 -4.58
CA GLU A 100 -2.62 11.60 -3.72
C GLU A 100 -1.28 12.08 -3.12
N GLU A 101 -0.21 11.26 -3.12
CA GLU A 101 1.13 11.68 -2.66
C GLU A 101 1.91 12.42 -3.77
N ASN A 102 1.63 12.13 -5.05
CA ASN A 102 2.32 12.77 -6.19
C ASN A 102 1.75 14.15 -6.57
N ASP A 103 0.48 14.44 -6.28
CA ASP A 103 -0.12 15.76 -6.55
C ASP A 103 0.36 16.86 -5.59
N ALA A 104 1.09 16.51 -4.52
CA ALA A 104 1.60 17.45 -3.52
C ALA A 104 2.92 18.15 -3.90
N GLU A 105 3.60 17.77 -5.00
CA GLU A 105 4.89 18.36 -5.41
C GLU A 105 4.78 19.42 -6.54
N GLY A 106 3.57 19.79 -7.00
CA GLY A 106 3.38 20.63 -8.21
C GLY A 106 2.58 21.94 -8.10
N GLY A 107 2.10 22.35 -6.92
CA GLY A 107 1.16 23.48 -6.78
C GLY A 107 1.81 24.81 -6.38
N GLN A 108 1.82 25.80 -7.28
CA GLN A 108 2.10 27.22 -7.00
C GLN A 108 1.20 27.80 -5.89
N PRO A 109 1.63 28.84 -5.15
CA PRO A 109 0.91 29.34 -4.00
C PRO A 109 -0.25 30.25 -4.42
N THR A 110 -1.49 29.76 -4.35
CA THR A 110 -2.69 30.59 -4.23
C THR A 110 -3.17 30.59 -2.80
N GLN A 111 -3.03 31.74 -2.14
CA GLN A 111 -3.59 32.01 -0.83
C GLN A 111 -5.11 31.94 -0.87
N SER A 112 -5.69 30.96 -0.17
CA SER A 112 -7.09 31.01 0.27
C SER A 112 -7.22 30.20 1.55
N GLN A 113 -7.37 30.94 2.66
CA GLN A 113 -7.71 30.41 3.98
C GLN A 113 -9.12 29.82 3.95
N ALA A 114 -9.21 28.50 4.03
CA ALA A 114 -10.35 27.82 4.61
C ALA A 114 -9.83 26.57 5.35
N GLN A 115 -9.85 26.65 6.69
CA GLN A 115 -9.55 25.53 7.58
C GLN A 115 -10.64 24.46 7.44
N GLY A 116 -10.43 23.53 6.54
CA GLY A 116 -11.04 22.22 6.57
C GLY A 116 -9.93 21.21 6.37
N SER A 117 -9.34 20.72 7.46
CA SER A 117 -8.31 19.67 7.42
C SER A 117 -8.96 18.38 6.91
N LYS A 118 -9.08 18.22 5.59
CA LYS A 118 -9.33 16.92 4.98
C LYS A 118 -8.13 16.06 5.35
N ALA A 119 -8.36 15.10 6.26
CA ALA A 119 -7.33 14.15 6.64
C ALA A 119 -6.87 13.42 5.38
N GLN A 120 -5.61 13.62 4.98
CA GLN A 120 -5.02 12.87 3.88
C GLN A 120 -5.12 11.37 4.22
N PRO A 121 -5.54 10.52 3.26
CA PRO A 121 -5.58 9.09 3.47
C PRO A 121 -4.17 8.61 3.78
N ALA A 122 -4.03 7.88 4.88
CA ALA A 122 -2.74 7.32 5.27
C ALA A 122 -2.28 6.31 4.22
N LEU A 123 -1.10 6.53 3.65
CA LEU A 123 -0.47 5.60 2.71
C LEU A 123 -0.33 4.21 3.36
N LYS A 124 -0.73 3.18 2.63
CA LYS A 124 -0.64 1.77 3.04
C LYS A 124 0.18 0.99 2.03
N TYR A 125 0.73 -0.12 2.50
CA TYR A 125 1.52 -1.04 1.71
C TYR A 125 0.96 -2.45 1.81
N LEU A 126 1.07 -3.21 0.72
CA LEU A 126 0.72 -4.61 0.63
C LEU A 126 1.97 -5.42 0.28
N LEU A 127 2.14 -6.55 0.96
CA LEU A 127 3.16 -7.52 0.62
C LEU A 127 2.58 -8.50 -0.42
N VAL A 128 3.24 -8.58 -1.58
CA VAL A 128 2.74 -9.30 -2.76
C VAL A 128 3.73 -10.37 -3.16
N ASN A 129 3.23 -11.58 -3.46
CA ASN A 129 4.05 -12.65 -4.01
C ASN A 129 4.30 -12.44 -5.50
N LYS A 130 5.56 -12.51 -5.90
CA LYS A 130 6.04 -12.32 -7.27
C LYS A 130 6.55 -13.61 -7.92
N LEU A 131 6.64 -14.71 -7.16
CA LEU A 131 7.01 -16.01 -7.70
C LEU A 131 5.86 -16.59 -8.50
N GLN A 132 6.15 -16.96 -9.74
CA GLN A 132 5.25 -17.75 -10.56
C GLN A 132 5.22 -19.18 -10.05
N GLY A 133 4.02 -19.74 -9.84
CA GLY A 133 3.86 -21.13 -9.40
C GLY A 133 4.43 -21.40 -8.01
N ALA A 134 4.42 -20.41 -7.11
CA ALA A 134 4.88 -20.58 -5.74
C ALA A 134 4.21 -21.81 -5.09
N VAL A 135 5.01 -22.70 -4.50
CA VAL A 135 4.50 -23.85 -3.74
C VAL A 135 3.87 -23.30 -2.48
N THR A 136 2.56 -23.15 -2.50
CA THR A 136 1.76 -22.81 -1.32
C THR A 136 1.21 -24.09 -0.71
N HIS A 137 1.00 -24.07 0.60
CA HIS A 137 0.18 -25.10 1.22
C HIS A 137 -1.21 -25.07 0.58
N SER A 138 -1.78 -26.24 0.31
CA SER A 138 -3.16 -26.32 -0.13
C SER A 138 -4.04 -25.63 0.92
N PRO A 139 -4.72 -24.53 0.57
CA PRO A 139 -5.59 -23.83 1.50
C PRO A 139 -6.66 -24.80 2.01
N ASN A 140 -7.09 -24.60 3.26
CA ASN A 140 -8.20 -25.39 3.79
C ASN A 140 -9.50 -25.06 3.03
N ASN A 141 -10.52 -25.90 3.18
CA ASN A 141 -11.79 -25.70 2.48
C ASN A 141 -12.45 -24.35 2.79
N ALA A 142 -12.36 -23.86 4.03
CA ALA A 142 -12.95 -22.58 4.41
C ALA A 142 -12.28 -21.40 3.68
N ASP A 143 -10.96 -21.43 3.54
CA ASP A 143 -10.20 -20.43 2.78
C ASP A 143 -10.53 -20.47 1.29
N LEU A 144 -10.67 -21.67 0.71
CA LEU A 144 -11.12 -21.82 -0.69
C LEU A 144 -12.52 -21.27 -0.91
N ILE A 145 -13.45 -21.52 0.02
CA ILE A 145 -14.81 -21.01 -0.03
C ILE A 145 -14.82 -19.48 0.08
N TYR A 146 -14.02 -18.93 0.99
CA TYR A 146 -13.85 -17.49 1.12
C TYR A 146 -13.27 -16.87 -0.16
N LEU A 147 -12.23 -17.46 -0.76
CA LEU A 147 -11.66 -16.98 -2.01
C LEU A 147 -12.65 -17.07 -3.18
N GLY A 148 -13.47 -18.12 -3.24
CA GLY A 148 -14.57 -18.23 -4.21
C GLY A 148 -15.63 -17.13 -4.01
N PHE A 149 -15.96 -16.82 -2.76
CA PHE A 149 -16.85 -15.70 -2.43
C PHE A 149 -16.25 -14.34 -2.83
N VAL A 150 -14.96 -14.13 -2.55
CA VAL A 150 -14.21 -12.92 -2.96
C VAL A 150 -14.31 -12.74 -4.47
N GLU A 151 -14.00 -13.78 -5.25
CA GLU A 151 -14.03 -13.72 -6.70
C GLU A 151 -15.44 -13.44 -7.23
N ALA A 152 -16.48 -14.08 -6.66
CA ALA A 152 -17.86 -13.83 -7.05
C ALA A 152 -18.26 -12.36 -6.84
N VAL A 153 -17.97 -11.79 -5.67
CA VAL A 153 -18.29 -10.39 -5.37
C VAL A 153 -17.52 -9.42 -6.27
N LEU A 154 -16.23 -9.68 -6.50
CA LEU A 154 -15.42 -8.85 -7.40
C LEU A 154 -15.96 -8.88 -8.84
N GLN A 155 -16.37 -10.03 -9.34
CA GLN A 155 -16.98 -10.17 -10.66
C GLN A 155 -18.32 -9.43 -10.76
N MET A 156 -19.12 -9.40 -9.69
CA MET A 156 -20.35 -8.60 -9.67
C MET A 156 -20.06 -7.10 -9.78
N ILE A 157 -19.07 -6.60 -9.04
CA ILE A 157 -18.67 -5.19 -9.06
C ILE A 157 -18.12 -4.80 -10.44
N MET A 158 -17.20 -5.59 -10.98
CA MET A 158 -16.58 -5.32 -12.29
C MET A 158 -17.53 -5.41 -13.47
N ARG A 159 -18.61 -6.18 -13.35
CA ARG A 159 -19.66 -6.25 -14.37
C ARG A 159 -20.71 -5.15 -14.23
N ASN A 160 -20.70 -4.40 -13.13
CA ASN A 160 -21.55 -3.23 -13.02
C ASN A 160 -20.98 -2.10 -13.89
N GLN A 161 -21.85 -1.29 -14.50
CA GLN A 161 -21.45 -0.31 -15.52
C GLN A 161 -20.37 0.67 -15.05
N ASP A 162 -20.41 1.06 -13.78
CA ASP A 162 -19.48 2.04 -13.20
C ASP A 162 -18.29 1.38 -12.47
N GLU A 163 -18.16 0.05 -12.49
CA GLU A 163 -17.19 -0.71 -11.68
C GLU A 163 -17.30 -0.43 -10.16
N ARG A 164 -18.46 0.05 -9.72
CA ARG A 164 -18.83 0.29 -8.32
C ARG A 164 -20.14 -0.41 -8.01
N MET A 165 -20.39 -0.70 -6.75
CA MET A 165 -21.68 -1.29 -6.33
C MET A 165 -22.11 -0.69 -5.01
N SER A 166 -23.36 -0.22 -4.93
CA SER A 166 -23.89 0.29 -3.67
C SER A 166 -24.00 -0.84 -2.63
N GLU A 167 -23.89 -0.50 -1.34
CA GLU A 167 -24.08 -1.48 -0.26
C GLU A 167 -25.50 -2.07 -0.29
N GLU A 168 -26.49 -1.28 -0.69
CA GLU A 168 -27.87 -1.74 -0.86
C GLU A 168 -28.00 -2.77 -2.00
N ASP A 169 -27.38 -2.53 -3.15
CA ASP A 169 -27.43 -3.47 -4.28
C ASP A 169 -26.67 -4.76 -3.96
N LEU A 170 -25.46 -4.65 -3.39
CA LEU A 170 -24.67 -5.82 -3.05
C LEU A 170 -25.39 -6.68 -2.01
N MET A 171 -25.78 -6.08 -0.89
CA MET A 171 -26.30 -6.81 0.27
C MET A 171 -27.80 -7.11 0.18
N GLY A 172 -28.56 -6.25 -0.48
CA GLY A 172 -30.02 -6.33 -0.59
C GLY A 172 -30.53 -6.99 -1.87
N VAL A 173 -29.74 -7.00 -2.95
CA VAL A 173 -30.18 -7.53 -4.25
C VAL A 173 -29.34 -8.72 -4.69
N TRP A 174 -28.02 -8.56 -4.81
CA TRP A 174 -27.17 -9.55 -5.47
C TRP A 174 -26.83 -10.75 -4.59
N LEU A 175 -26.38 -10.53 -3.35
CA LEU A 175 -26.08 -11.64 -2.44
C LEU A 175 -27.33 -12.49 -2.11
N PRO A 176 -28.52 -11.90 -1.84
CA PRO A 176 -29.74 -12.68 -1.68
C PRO A 176 -30.12 -13.53 -2.90
N LYS A 177 -29.87 -13.06 -4.13
CA LYS A 177 -30.08 -13.84 -5.36
C LYS A 177 -29.17 -15.08 -5.44
N LEU A 178 -28.02 -15.07 -4.77
CA LEU A 178 -27.15 -16.24 -4.62
C LEU A 178 -27.55 -17.14 -3.44
N GLY A 179 -28.65 -16.83 -2.74
CA GLY A 179 -29.02 -17.51 -1.51
C GLY A 179 -28.09 -17.16 -0.33
N LEU A 180 -27.48 -15.98 -0.36
CA LEU A 180 -26.58 -15.47 0.68
C LEU A 180 -27.13 -14.16 1.24
N SER A 181 -28.28 -14.23 1.92
CA SER A 181 -28.79 -13.05 2.65
C SER A 181 -27.80 -12.65 3.75
N GLY A 182 -27.77 -11.38 4.17
CA GLY A 182 -26.72 -10.84 5.07
C GLY A 182 -26.47 -11.63 6.36
N ASN A 183 -27.50 -12.32 6.88
CA ASN A 183 -27.43 -13.18 8.07
C ASN A 183 -27.10 -14.65 7.81
N GLN A 184 -26.99 -15.08 6.55
CA GLN A 184 -26.68 -16.45 6.17
C GLN A 184 -25.16 -16.67 6.10
N THR A 185 -24.75 -17.88 6.46
CA THR A 185 -23.36 -18.35 6.34
C THR A 185 -23.20 -19.10 5.04
N LEU A 186 -22.00 -19.06 4.45
CA LEU A 186 -21.71 -19.96 3.33
C LEU A 186 -21.68 -21.42 3.82
N PRO A 187 -21.98 -22.39 2.95
CA PRO A 187 -21.80 -23.80 3.27
C PRO A 187 -20.38 -24.04 3.78
N GLN A 188 -20.23 -24.79 4.88
CA GLN A 188 -18.93 -25.13 5.48
C GLN A 188 -18.07 -23.92 5.90
N HIS A 189 -18.67 -22.74 6.06
CA HIS A 189 -18.03 -21.54 6.56
C HIS A 189 -18.78 -21.01 7.79
N SER A 190 -18.05 -20.54 8.81
CA SER A 190 -18.66 -20.08 10.06
C SER A 190 -19.15 -18.63 10.02
N GLN A 191 -18.52 -17.80 9.18
CA GLN A 191 -18.83 -16.37 9.07
C GLN A 191 -20.04 -16.10 8.17
N LYS A 192 -20.81 -15.06 8.52
CA LYS A 192 -21.93 -14.57 7.72
C LYS A 192 -21.46 -13.79 6.48
N ALA A 193 -22.30 -13.69 5.46
CA ALA A 193 -21.99 -12.93 4.24
C ALA A 193 -21.57 -11.47 4.54
N GLU A 194 -22.27 -10.79 5.46
CA GLU A 194 -21.90 -9.43 5.92
C GLU A 194 -20.50 -9.36 6.56
N GLU A 195 -20.15 -10.36 7.35
CA GLU A 195 -18.84 -10.44 8.01
C GLU A 195 -17.73 -10.70 7.01
N LEU A 196 -18.03 -11.49 5.98
CA LEU A 196 -17.11 -11.74 4.88
C LEU A 196 -16.88 -10.50 4.03
N VAL A 197 -17.92 -9.72 3.72
CA VAL A 197 -17.75 -8.43 3.02
C VAL A 197 -16.92 -7.47 3.88
N LYS A 198 -17.15 -7.39 5.19
CA LYS A 198 -16.30 -6.61 6.11
C LYS A 198 -14.85 -7.10 6.11
N ARG A 199 -14.64 -8.42 6.11
CA ARG A 199 -13.31 -9.04 5.99
C ARG A 199 -12.63 -8.66 4.67
N MET A 200 -13.36 -8.67 3.56
CA MET A 200 -12.86 -8.26 2.24
C MET A 200 -12.38 -6.81 2.25
N VAL A 201 -13.07 -5.90 2.95
CA VAL A 201 -12.62 -4.51 3.12
C VAL A 201 -11.36 -4.46 3.98
N ALA A 202 -11.33 -5.19 5.10
CA ALA A 202 -10.16 -5.21 6.00
C ALA A 202 -8.90 -5.80 5.34
N GLU A 203 -9.10 -6.76 4.44
CA GLU A 203 -8.06 -7.40 3.63
C GLU A 203 -7.77 -6.63 2.32
N ALA A 204 -8.43 -5.51 2.08
CA ALA A 204 -8.29 -4.65 0.90
C ALA A 204 -8.57 -5.35 -0.45
N TYR A 205 -9.40 -6.40 -0.44
CA TYR A 205 -10.07 -6.88 -1.66
C TYR A 205 -11.15 -5.90 -2.12
N LEU A 206 -11.80 -5.20 -1.19
CA LEU A 206 -12.76 -4.15 -1.48
C LEU A 206 -12.31 -2.82 -0.86
N LYS A 207 -12.71 -1.72 -1.50
CA LYS A 207 -12.70 -0.39 -0.90
C LYS A 207 -14.14 0.03 -0.60
N LYS A 208 -14.38 0.55 0.60
CA LYS A 208 -15.68 1.11 1.00
C LYS A 208 -15.62 2.64 0.91
N GLY A 209 -16.39 3.22 0.00
CA GLY A 209 -16.53 4.66 -0.20
C GLY A 209 -17.88 5.17 0.30
N LYS A 210 -17.99 6.48 0.56
CA LYS A 210 -19.26 7.13 0.87
C LYS A 210 -19.68 7.96 -0.34
N MET A 211 -20.88 7.68 -0.85
CA MET A 211 -21.50 8.42 -1.94
C MET A 211 -21.95 9.81 -1.47
N GLU A 212 -22.22 10.71 -2.43
CA GLU A 212 -22.78 12.04 -2.14
C GLU A 212 -24.14 11.96 -1.42
N SER A 213 -24.93 10.91 -1.71
CA SER A 213 -26.19 10.60 -1.03
C SER A 213 -26.02 10.23 0.45
N GLY A 214 -24.78 9.98 0.89
CA GLY A 214 -24.45 9.50 2.22
C GLY A 214 -24.49 7.97 2.37
N ALA A 215 -24.98 7.25 1.35
CA ALA A 215 -24.90 5.79 1.28
C ALA A 215 -23.46 5.32 1.07
N PHE A 216 -23.20 4.04 1.35
CA PHE A 216 -21.90 3.44 1.07
C PHE A 216 -21.90 2.71 -0.27
N GLU A 217 -20.75 2.75 -0.92
CA GLU A 217 -20.45 1.99 -2.13
C GLU A 217 -19.16 1.18 -1.96
N TYR A 218 -19.07 0.11 -2.73
CA TYR A 218 -17.92 -0.78 -2.80
C TYR A 218 -17.29 -0.70 -4.18
N THR A 219 -15.96 -0.61 -4.22
CA THR A 219 -15.15 -0.73 -5.44
C THR A 219 -14.08 -1.79 -5.26
N VAL A 220 -13.46 -2.22 -6.36
CA VAL A 220 -12.31 -3.14 -6.32
C VAL A 220 -11.18 -2.51 -5.50
N GLY A 221 -10.64 -3.28 -4.55
CA GLY A 221 -9.55 -2.85 -3.69
C GLY A 221 -8.16 -3.18 -4.26
N PRO A 222 -7.09 -2.59 -3.71
CA PRO A 222 -5.73 -2.74 -4.21
C PRO A 222 -5.22 -4.19 -4.15
N ARG A 223 -5.60 -4.96 -3.13
CA ARG A 223 -5.18 -6.37 -3.06
C ARG A 223 -5.80 -7.18 -4.19
N ALA A 224 -7.05 -6.91 -4.55
CA ALA A 224 -7.69 -7.58 -5.68
C ALA A 224 -6.95 -7.25 -6.99
N LEU A 225 -6.56 -6.00 -7.22
CA LEU A 225 -5.78 -5.59 -8.39
C LEU A 225 -4.39 -6.22 -8.44
N LEU A 226 -3.71 -6.32 -7.29
CA LEU A 226 -2.34 -6.83 -7.22
C LEU A 226 -2.24 -8.37 -7.23
N THR A 227 -3.29 -9.07 -6.79
CA THR A 227 -3.27 -10.53 -6.64
C THR A 227 -4.00 -11.29 -7.75
N ARG A 228 -4.91 -10.63 -8.47
CA ARG A 228 -5.52 -11.21 -9.66
C ARG A 228 -4.51 -11.05 -10.79
N CYS A 229 -3.89 -12.15 -11.21
CA CYS A 229 -3.09 -12.16 -12.42
C CYS A 229 -3.89 -11.49 -13.54
N ASP A 230 -3.27 -10.54 -14.24
CA ASP A 230 -3.76 -10.05 -15.52
C ASP A 230 -3.92 -11.27 -16.46
N ALA A 231 -5.12 -11.84 -16.50
CA ALA A 231 -5.52 -12.72 -17.59
C ALA A 231 -5.44 -12.00 -18.95
N ASN A 232 -5.29 -10.67 -18.95
CA ASN A 232 -5.07 -9.85 -20.13
C ASN A 232 -3.62 -9.85 -20.66
N GLN A 233 -2.60 -10.32 -19.92
CA GLN A 233 -1.25 -10.45 -20.49
C GLN A 233 -1.09 -11.68 -21.40
N PHE A 234 -2.06 -12.59 -21.43
CA PHE A 234 -2.02 -13.80 -22.25
C PHE A 234 -2.65 -13.65 -23.64
N HIS A 235 -3.17 -12.47 -24.00
CA HIS A 235 -3.75 -12.24 -25.33
C HIS A 235 -2.85 -11.51 -26.33
N GLU A 236 -1.64 -11.09 -25.96
CA GLU A 236 -0.72 -10.36 -26.86
C GLU A 236 0.48 -11.16 -27.40
N THR A 237 0.60 -12.46 -27.12
CA THR A 237 1.68 -13.28 -27.70
C THR A 237 1.14 -14.56 -28.32
N HIS A 238 0.72 -14.45 -29.59
CA HIS A 238 0.96 -15.37 -30.70
C HIS A 238 -0.09 -15.16 -31.79
N VAL A 239 0.02 -14.05 -32.52
CA VAL A 239 -0.38 -14.08 -33.94
C VAL A 239 0.69 -14.93 -34.64
N PHE A 240 0.50 -16.24 -34.61
CA PHE A 240 1.20 -17.18 -35.47
C PHE A 240 0.83 -16.78 -36.90
N ASN A 241 1.78 -16.23 -37.65
CA ASN A 241 1.61 -15.90 -39.07
C ASN A 241 1.99 -17.15 -39.89
N PRO A 242 1.05 -17.96 -40.39
CA PRO A 242 1.37 -19.10 -41.23
C PRO A 242 1.34 -18.59 -42.67
N GLY A 243 2.45 -18.01 -43.10
CA GLY A 243 2.58 -17.41 -44.42
C GLY A 243 4.05 -17.35 -44.85
N SER A 244 4.65 -18.52 -45.03
CA SER A 244 5.89 -18.74 -45.79
C SER A 244 5.73 -20.02 -46.58
#